data_AF-A0A6G3U253-F1
#
_entry.id   AF-A0A6G3U253-F1
#
_cell.length_a   1.000
_cell.length_b   1.000
_cell.length_c   1.000
_cell.angle_alpha   90.00
_cell.angle_beta   90.00
_cell.angle_gamma   90.00
#
_symmetry.space_group_name_H-M   'P 1'
#
loop_
_entity.id
_entity.type
_entity.pdbx_description
1 polymer ?
#
loop_
_entity_poly.entity_id
_entity_poly.type
_entity_poly.pdbx_seq_one_letter_code
_entity_poly.pdbx_strand_id
1 'polypeptide(L)' 'RLLELHRLQWAGRRVTPEHLRPRFRAHLAGAVGPMVRAGDAVVTEFRLDGEVVAVDVTLMSPQVAGGYL' A
#
# COMPACT_ATOMS: atom_id res chain seq x y z
N ARG A 1 6.75 -2.49 -6.19
CA ARG A 1 7.35 -2.54 -4.84
C ARG A 1 6.34 -2.61 -3.69
N LEU A 2 5.18 -1.94 -3.75
CA LEU A 2 4.14 -1.95 -2.71
C LEU A 2 3.87 -3.32 -2.03
N LEU A 3 3.42 -4.34 -2.79
CA LEU A 3 3.03 -5.64 -2.21
C LEU A 3 4.18 -6.42 -1.57
N GLU A 4 5.40 -6.17 -2.05
CA GLU A 4 6.60 -6.81 -1.55
C GLU A 4 7.02 -6.16 -0.23
N LEU A 5 7.10 -4.83 -0.20
CA LEU A 5 7.44 -4.06 1.00
C LEU A 5 6.36 -4.21 2.08
N HIS A 6 5.08 -4.24 1.72
CA HIS A 6 3.99 -4.56 2.64
C HIS A 6 4.15 -5.92 3.29
N ARG A 7 4.62 -6.94 2.55
CA ARG A 7 4.91 -8.26 3.14
C ARG A 7 6.06 -8.17 4.15
N LEU A 8 7.12 -7.45 3.78
CA LEU A 8 8.32 -7.30 4.59
C LEU A 8 8.04 -6.51 5.88
N GLN A 9 7.17 -5.51 5.81
CA GLN A 9 6.70 -4.73 6.97
C GLN A 9 6.14 -5.58 8.09
N TRP A 10 5.60 -6.77 7.79
CA TRP A 10 5.03 -7.70 8.77
C TRP A 10 5.94 -8.89 9.10
N ALA A 11 7.12 -9.01 8.48
CA ALA A 11 8.05 -10.09 8.77
C ALA A 11 8.48 -10.03 10.25
N GLY A 12 8.28 -11.13 10.97
CA GLY A 12 8.60 -11.21 12.41
C GLY A 12 7.68 -10.38 13.33
N ARG A 13 6.59 -9.80 12.81
CA ARG A 13 5.62 -9.01 13.59
C ARG A 13 4.25 -9.69 13.62
N ARG A 14 3.43 -9.36 14.62
CA ARG A 14 2.02 -9.75 14.61
C ARG A 14 1.26 -8.90 13.62
N VAL A 15 0.46 -9.55 12.78
CA VAL A 15 -0.45 -8.94 11.82
C VAL A 15 -1.71 -9.80 11.74
N THR A 16 -2.84 -9.23 11.34
CA THR A 16 -4.02 -10.01 10.99
C THR A 16 -3.65 -10.99 9.87
N PRO A 17 -3.92 -12.30 10.01
CA PRO A 17 -3.47 -13.32 9.03
C PRO A 17 -3.89 -13.04 7.58
N GLU A 18 -4.96 -12.26 7.41
CA GLU A 18 -5.46 -11.87 6.10
C GLU A 18 -4.44 -11.10 5.25
N HIS A 19 -3.62 -10.23 5.86
CA HIS A 19 -2.59 -9.45 5.13
C HIS A 19 -1.53 -10.32 4.45
N LEU A 20 -1.43 -11.59 4.85
CA LEU A 20 -0.50 -12.57 4.27
C LEU A 20 -1.16 -13.48 3.23
N ARG A 21 -2.49 -13.42 3.06
CA ARG A 21 -3.21 -14.26 2.11
C ARG A 21 -3.06 -13.72 0.68
N PRO A 22 -3.00 -14.60 -0.34
CA PRO A 22 -2.98 -14.19 -1.74
C PRO A 22 -4.17 -13.32 -2.15
N ARG A 23 -5.36 -13.57 -1.58
CA ARG A 23 -6.57 -12.80 -1.89
C ARG A 23 -6.47 -11.33 -1.47
N PHE A 24 -5.81 -11.03 -0.35
CA PHE A 24 -5.55 -9.65 0.07
C PHE A 24 -4.64 -8.93 -0.94
N ARG A 25 -3.59 -9.60 -1.41
CA ARG A 25 -2.69 -9.05 -2.44
C ARG A 25 -3.43 -8.76 -3.75
N ALA A 26 -4.26 -9.71 -4.19
CA ALA A 26 -5.05 -9.55 -5.40
C ALA A 26 -6.05 -8.40 -5.28
N HIS A 27 -6.72 -8.28 -4.13
CA HIS A 27 -7.62 -7.18 -3.84
C HIS A 27 -6.89 -5.83 -3.88
N LEU A 28 -5.75 -5.72 -3.18
CA LEU A 28 -4.98 -4.49 -3.12
C LEU A 28 -4.46 -4.07 -4.50
N ALA A 29 -3.89 -5.01 -5.27
CA ALA A 29 -3.42 -4.74 -6.63
C ALA A 29 -4.57 -4.34 -7.58
N GLY A 30 -5.73 -4.97 -7.43
CA GLY A 30 -6.91 -4.67 -8.23
C GLY A 30 -7.55 -3.32 -7.92
N ALA A 31 -7.53 -2.88 -6.66
CA ALA A 31 -8.19 -1.65 -6.20
C ALA A 31 -7.33 -0.39 -6.39
N VAL A 32 -6.05 -0.43 -6.01
CA VAL A 32 -5.21 0.78 -5.92
C VAL A 32 -5.01 1.44 -7.28
N GLY A 33 -4.77 0.66 -8.34
CA GLY A 33 -4.53 1.21 -9.68
C GLY A 33 -5.70 2.07 -10.19
N PRO A 34 -6.95 1.56 -10.20
CA PRO A 34 -8.13 2.34 -10.50
C PRO A 34 -8.31 3.58 -9.61
N MET A 35 -8.12 3.45 -8.30
CA MET A 35 -8.29 4.58 -7.36
C MET A 35 -7.28 5.69 -7.62
N VAL A 36 -6.02 5.37 -7.92
CA VAL A 36 -5.01 6.36 -8.30
C VAL A 36 -5.42 7.11 -9.57
N ARG A 37 -5.94 6.40 -10.57
CA ARG A 37 -6.41 7.03 -11.83
C ARG A 37 -7.63 7.92 -11.62
N ALA A 38 -8.49 7.57 -10.67
CA ALA A 38 -9.67 8.35 -10.31
C ALA A 38 -9.35 9.56 -9.41
N GLY A 39 -8.15 9.60 -8.82
CA GLY A 39 -7.78 10.62 -7.82
C GLY A 39 -8.21 10.27 -6.38
N ASP A 40 -8.75 9.08 -6.17
CA ASP A 40 -9.21 8.57 -4.87
C ASP A 40 -8.06 7.99 -4.02
N ALA A 41 -6.85 7.87 -4.59
CA ALA A 41 -5.67 7.43 -3.86
C ALA A 41 -4.38 8.04 -4.43
N VAL A 42 -3.36 8.15 -3.57
CA VAL A 42 -1.99 8.49 -3.93
C VAL A 42 -1.08 7.35 -3.46
N VAL A 43 -0.15 6.93 -4.32
CA VAL A 43 0.92 6.01 -3.96
C VAL A 43 2.21 6.81 -3.84
N THR A 44 2.80 6.82 -2.65
CA THR A 44 4.03 7.55 -2.37
C THR A 44 5.18 6.58 -2.17
N GLU A 45 6.22 6.68 -3.01
CA GLU A 45 7.45 5.88 -2.86
C GLU A 45 8.52 6.69 -2.13
N PHE A 46 9.00 6.16 -1.00
CA PHE A 46 10.10 6.73 -0.24
C PHE A 46 11.41 6.06 -0.65
N ARG A 47 12.39 6.87 -1.04
CA ARG A 47 13.68 6.40 -1.57
C ARG A 47 14.83 6.76 -0.65
N LEU A 48 15.77 5.83 -0.49
CA LEU A 48 17.07 6.04 0.14
C LEU A 48 18.14 5.54 -0.84
N ASP A 49 19.09 6.40 -1.18
CA ASP A 49 20.17 6.10 -2.14
C ASP A 49 19.66 5.52 -3.48
N GLY A 50 18.49 6.00 -3.94
CA GLY A 50 17.84 5.55 -5.18
C GLY A 50 16.96 4.30 -5.05
N GLU A 51 17.05 3.57 -3.94
CA GLU A 51 16.25 2.38 -3.68
C GLU A 51 14.93 2.73 -2.99
N VAL A 52 13.82 2.15 -3.43
CA VAL A 52 12.52 2.32 -2.77
C VAL A 52 12.49 1.46 -1.50
N VAL A 53 12.55 2.12 -0.34
CA VAL A 53 12.61 1.47 0.98
C VAL A 53 11.24 1.41 1.67
N ALA A 54 10.30 2.26 1.29
CA ALA A 54 8.92 2.23 1.76
C ALA A 54 7.95 2.71 0.69
N VAL A 55 6.70 2.27 0.77
CA VAL A 55 5.60 2.75 -0.06
C VAL A 55 4.37 2.92 0.81
N ASP A 56 3.76 4.11 0.77
CA ASP A 56 2.48 4.39 1.41
C ASP A 56 1.37 4.47 0.37
N VAL A 57 0.16 4.12 0.78
CA VAL A 57 -1.07 4.43 0.06
C VAL A 57 -1.89 5.38 0.92
N THR A 58 -2.10 6.60 0.44
CA THR A 58 -3.01 7.56 1.05
C THR A 58 -4.33 7.55 0.29
N LEU A 59 -5.42 7.27 0.98
CA LEU A 59 -6.78 7.36 0.43
C LEU A 59 -7.27 8.80 0.49
N MET A 60 -7.88 9.25 -0.60
CA MET A 60 -8.33 10.62 -0.78
C MET A 60 -9.85 10.68 -0.85
N SER A 61 -10.38 11.77 -0.31
CA SER A 61 -11.74 12.24 -0.53
C SER A 61 -11.72 13.77 -0.51
N PRO A 62 -12.86 14.45 -0.79
CA PRO A 62 -12.87 15.92 -0.78
C PRO A 62 -12.48 16.57 0.57
N GLN A 63 -12.59 15.85 1.69
CA GLN A 63 -12.40 16.43 3.03
C GLN A 63 -11.35 15.71 3.88
N VAL A 64 -10.89 14.53 3.47
CA VAL A 64 -9.92 13.74 4.24
C VAL A 64 -8.90 13.09 3.33
N ALA A 65 -7.66 13.08 3.81
CA ALA A 65 -6.58 12.21 3.36
C ALA A 65 -6.24 11.27 4.52
N GLY A 66 -6.27 9.95 4.28
CA GLY A 66 -6.03 8.93 5.30
C GLY A 66 -4.99 7.91 4.84
N GLY A 67 -3.94 7.74 5.65
CA GLY A 67 -2.95 6.68 5.42
C GLY A 67 -3.58 5.30 5.54
N TYR A 68 -3.27 4.42 4.60
CA TYR A 68 -3.80 3.05 4.55
C TYR A 68 -2.71 1.98 4.72
N LEU A 69 -1.46 2.24 4.31
CA LEU A 69 -0.37 1.25 4.34
C LEU A 69 0.97 1.80 4.82
#